data_AF-A0A7V5R2Q3-F1
#
_entry.id   AF-A0A7V5R2Q3-F1
#
_cell.length_a   1.000
_cell.length_b   1.000
_cell.length_c   1.000
_cell.angle_alpha   90.00
_cell.angle_beta   90.00
_cell.angle_gamma   90.00
#
_symmetry.space_group_name_H-M   'P 1'
#
loop_
_entity.id
_entity.type
_entity.pdbx_description
1 polymer ?
#
loop_
_entity_poly.entity_id
_entity_poly.type
_entity_poly.pdbx_seq_one_letter_code
_entity_poly.pdbx_strand_id
1 'polypeptide(L)'
;MSQQIEKETQVTVDGSVRFAQKALRFHRQADRLNAIKYAKLAVECAPDNDRHWHLLGVIYQHQGNNEAAANYFTQAIAINDQEFI
;
A
#
# COMPACT_ATOMS: atom_id res chain seq x y z
N MET A 1 -23.51 1.70 -16.99
CA MET A 1 -23.08 1.10 -15.70
C MET A 1 -21.58 1.28 -15.42
N SER A 2 -20.74 1.60 -16.42
CA SER A 2 -19.29 1.83 -16.24
C SER A 2 -18.91 3.08 -15.44
N GLN A 3 -19.59 4.22 -15.66
CA GLN A 3 -19.21 5.51 -15.05
C GLN A 3 -19.40 5.62 -13.52
N GLN A 4 -20.14 4.70 -12.90
CA GLN A 4 -20.39 4.72 -11.46
C GLN A 4 -19.29 3.97 -10.69
N ILE A 5 -18.85 2.82 -11.24
CA ILE A 5 -17.75 2.02 -10.70
C ILE A 5 -16.46 2.84 -10.75
N GLU A 6 -16.17 3.51 -11.88
CA GLU A 6 -14.97 4.36 -12.01
C GLU A 6 -14.93 5.46 -10.95
N LYS A 7 -16.06 6.08 -10.60
CA LYS A 7 -16.12 7.13 -9.56
C LYS A 7 -15.99 6.59 -8.14
N GLU A 8 -16.59 5.45 -7.84
CA GLU A 8 -16.49 4.81 -6.52
C GLU A 8 -15.08 4.23 -6.29
N THR A 9 -14.46 3.70 -7.34
CA THR A 9 -13.04 3.34 -7.34
C THR A 9 -12.16 4.58 -7.26
N GLN A 10 -12.44 5.66 -7.97
CA GLN A 10 -11.59 6.87 -7.95
C GLN A 10 -11.63 7.62 -6.60
N VAL A 11 -12.77 7.63 -5.91
CA VAL A 11 -12.90 8.22 -4.57
C VAL A 11 -12.20 7.37 -3.49
N THR A 12 -12.20 6.04 -3.62
CA THR A 12 -11.46 5.14 -2.71
C THR A 12 -9.96 5.10 -3.02
N VAL A 13 -9.59 5.21 -4.29
CA VAL A 13 -8.20 5.29 -4.76
C VAL A 13 -7.56 6.61 -4.32
N ASP A 14 -8.25 7.73 -4.33
CA ASP A 14 -7.67 9.02 -3.90
C ASP A 14 -7.27 9.02 -2.41
N GLY A 15 -8.11 8.44 -1.55
CA GLY A 15 -7.83 8.28 -0.13
C GLY A 15 -6.61 7.39 0.14
N SER A 16 -6.58 6.20 -0.47
CA SER A 16 -5.48 5.24 -0.31
C SER A 16 -4.16 5.79 -0.88
N VAL A 17 -4.19 6.44 -2.05
CA VAL A 17 -3.02 7.07 -2.68
C VAL A 17 -2.50 8.22 -1.82
N ARG A 18 -3.37 9.04 -1.21
CA ARG A 18 -2.95 10.10 -0.30
C ARG A 18 -2.26 9.55 0.95
N PHE A 19 -2.73 8.42 1.48
CA PHE A 19 -2.04 7.73 2.58
C PHE A 19 -0.69 7.18 2.14
N ALA A 20 -0.60 6.55 0.97
CA ALA A 20 0.67 6.07 0.40
C ALA A 20 1.68 7.21 0.19
N GLN A 21 1.25 8.35 -0.31
CA GLN A 21 2.10 9.55 -0.46
C GLN A 21 2.61 10.06 0.90
N LYS A 22 1.74 10.10 1.92
CA LYS A 22 2.17 10.46 3.28
C LYS A 22 3.21 9.47 3.80
N ALA A 23 2.96 8.17 3.64
CA ALA A 23 3.89 7.12 4.06
C ALA A 23 5.26 7.29 3.41
N LEU A 24 5.31 7.54 2.09
CA LEU A 24 6.55 7.80 1.37
C LEU A 24 7.26 9.05 1.88
N ARG A 25 6.52 10.13 2.18
CA ARG A 25 7.09 11.36 2.72
C ARG A 25 7.70 11.16 4.12
N PHE A 26 7.02 10.40 4.99
CA PHE A 26 7.56 10.07 6.32
C PHE A 26 8.72 9.09 6.23
N HIS A 27 8.68 8.14 5.30
CA HIS A 27 9.78 7.23 5.01
C HIS A 27 11.05 7.99 4.62
N ARG A 28 10.94 8.98 3.73
CA ARG A 28 12.07 9.88 3.38
C ARG A 28 12.59 10.72 4.54
N GLN A 29 11.73 11.05 5.51
CA GLN A 29 12.12 11.76 6.73
C GLN A 29 12.75 10.83 7.80
N ALA A 30 12.95 9.54 7.48
CA ALA A 30 13.35 8.51 8.43
C ALA A 30 12.38 8.33 9.63
N ASP A 31 11.17 8.90 9.54
CA ASP A 31 10.10 8.72 10.52
C ASP A 31 9.37 7.41 10.26
N ARG A 32 9.95 6.36 10.83
CA ARG A 32 9.54 4.97 10.69
C ARG A 32 8.11 4.70 11.19
N LEU A 33 7.75 5.32 12.31
CA LEU A 33 6.46 5.09 12.96
C LEU A 33 5.32 5.63 12.09
N ASN A 34 5.46 6.88 11.63
CA ASN A 34 4.45 7.48 10.76
C ASN A 34 4.44 6.83 9.38
N ALA A 35 5.60 6.43 8.83
CA ALA A 35 5.66 5.71 7.56
C ALA A 35 4.82 4.42 7.59
N ILE A 36 5.01 3.57 8.60
CA ILE A 36 4.21 2.34 8.77
C ILE A 36 2.74 2.67 8.95
N LYS A 37 2.41 3.63 9.83
CA LYS A 37 1.03 4.00 10.13
C LYS A 37 0.26 4.36 8.86
N TYR A 38 0.83 5.22 8.03
CA TYR A 38 0.17 5.65 6.80
C TYR A 38 0.18 4.59 5.69
N ALA A 39 1.21 3.74 5.61
CA ALA A 39 1.22 2.63 4.67
C ALA A 39 0.15 1.58 5.01
N LYS A 40 -0.06 1.29 6.29
CA LYS A 40 -1.16 0.42 6.74
C LYS A 40 -2.53 0.99 6.37
N LEU A 41 -2.75 2.28 6.62
CA LEU A 41 -3.99 2.95 6.21
C LEU A 41 -4.22 2.90 4.69
N ALA A 42 -3.16 2.95 3.88
CA ALA A 42 -3.27 2.80 2.43
C ALA A 42 -3.77 1.40 2.04
N VAL A 43 -3.20 0.36 2.67
CA VAL A 43 -3.63 -1.04 2.50
C VAL A 43 -5.04 -1.27 3.01
N GLU A 44 -5.42 -0.72 4.17
CA GLU A 44 -6.78 -0.83 4.70
C GLU A 44 -7.83 -0.16 3.81
N CYS A 45 -7.46 0.94 3.15
CA CYS A 45 -8.34 1.69 2.27
C CYS A 45 -8.49 1.05 0.89
N ALA A 46 -7.45 0.37 0.39
CA ALA A 46 -7.47 -0.35 -0.87
C ALA A 46 -6.63 -1.65 -0.72
N PRO A 47 -7.21 -2.70 -0.11
CA PRO A 47 -6.51 -3.96 0.13
C PRO A 47 -6.23 -4.75 -1.14
N ASP A 48 -6.91 -4.43 -2.23
CA ASP A 48 -6.75 -5.04 -3.56
C ASP A 48 -5.66 -4.35 -4.39
N ASN A 49 -4.95 -3.36 -3.82
CA ASN A 49 -3.90 -2.64 -4.52
C ASN A 49 -2.51 -3.18 -4.12
N ASP A 50 -1.91 -3.96 -5.02
CA ASP A 50 -0.58 -4.56 -4.85
C ASP A 50 0.50 -3.52 -4.46
N ARG A 51 0.40 -2.30 -4.99
CA ARG A 51 1.40 -1.24 -4.76
C ARG A 51 1.44 -0.79 -3.31
N HIS A 52 0.30 -0.81 -2.61
CA HIS A 52 0.24 -0.43 -1.19
C HIS A 52 0.89 -1.50 -0.31
N TRP A 53 0.69 -2.77 -0.63
CA TRP A 53 1.37 -3.89 0.03
C TRP A 53 2.88 -3.86 -0.24
N HIS A 54 3.28 -3.59 -1.48
CA HIS A 54 4.68 -3.39 -1.84
C HIS A 54 5.31 -2.22 -1.06
N LEU A 55 4.62 -1.08 -0.96
CA LEU A 55 5.09 0.07 -0.18
C LEU A 55 5.29 -0.29 1.30
N LEU A 56 4.36 -1.04 1.89
CA LEU A 56 4.48 -1.52 3.26
C LEU A 56 5.72 -2.44 3.41
N GLY A 57 5.92 -3.36 2.46
CA GLY A 57 7.10 -4.23 2.38
C GLY A 57 8.42 -3.45 2.35
N VAL A 58 8.53 -2.44 1.48
CA VAL A 58 9.71 -1.56 1.38
C VAL A 58 9.99 -0.84 2.70
N ILE A 59 8.95 -0.33 3.37
CA ILE A 59 9.10 0.36 4.65
C ILE A 59 9.63 -0.60 5.74
N TYR A 60 9.12 -1.83 5.80
CA TYR A 60 9.59 -2.84 6.76
C TYR A 60 11.00 -3.34 6.43
N GLN A 61 11.34 -3.49 5.15
CA GLN A 61 12.69 -3.85 4.71
C GLN A 61 13.72 -2.80 5.18
N HIS A 62 13.41 -1.53 5.01
CA HIS A 62 14.29 -0.44 5.44
C HIS A 62 14.40 -0.31 6.98
N GLN A 63 13.50 -0.95 7.72
CA GLN A 63 13.62 -1.08 9.18
C GLN A 63 14.46 -2.27 9.62
N GLY A 64 14.94 -3.08 8.68
CA GLY A 64 15.65 -4.33 8.96
C GLY A 64 14.71 -5.50 9.29
N ASN A 65 13.39 -5.30 9.21
CA ASN A 65 12.42 -6.38 9.42
C ASN A 65 12.13 -7.09 8.09
N ASN A 66 13.11 -7.88 7.66
CA ASN A 66 13.06 -8.58 6.38
C ASN A 66 11.96 -9.66 6.33
N GLU A 67 11.64 -10.28 7.47
CA GLU A 67 10.58 -11.29 7.56
C GLU A 67 9.21 -10.68 7.28
N ALA A 68 8.88 -9.56 7.95
CA ALA A 68 7.65 -8.83 7.69
C ALA A 68 7.61 -8.30 6.25
N ALA A 69 8.73 -7.79 5.73
CA ALA A 69 8.82 -7.30 4.36
C ALA A 69 8.51 -8.41 3.34
N ALA A 70 9.12 -9.59 3.49
CA ALA A 70 8.88 -10.74 2.62
C ALA A 70 7.41 -11.17 2.62
N ASN A 71 6.77 -11.18 3.79
CA ASN A 71 5.34 -11.49 3.90
C ASN A 71 4.49 -10.47 3.11
N TYR A 72 4.74 -9.18 3.27
CA TYR A 72 3.98 -8.15 2.54
C TYR A 72 4.25 -8.14 1.03
N PHE A 73 5.47 -8.43 0.59
CA PHE A 73 5.75 -8.62 -0.83
C PHE A 73 5.02 -9.83 -1.41
N THR A 74 4.92 -10.91 -0.63
CA THR A 74 4.16 -12.11 -1.03
C THR A 74 2.68 -11.77 -1.22
N GLN A 75 2.10 -10.97 -0.31
CA GLN A 75 0.73 -10.48 -0.47
C GLN A 75 0.56 -9.62 -1.73
N ALA A 76 1.50 -8.71 -2.00
CA ALA A 76 1.47 -7.88 -3.22
C ALA A 76 1.48 -8.74 -4.49
N ILE A 77 2.32 -9.77 -4.53
CA ILE A 77 2.40 -10.70 -5.66
C ILE A 77 1.11 -11.48 -5.80
N ALA A 78 0.54 -11.99 -4.71
CA ALA A 78 -0.70 -12.77 -4.74
C ALA A 78 -1.87 -11.95 -5.30
N ILE A 79 -1.96 -10.66 -4.96
CA ILE A 79 -2.99 -9.76 -5.49
C ILE A 79 -2.78 -9.50 -6.98
N ASN A 80 -1.55 -9.18 -7.40
CA ASN A 80 -1.24 -8.94 -8.81
C ASN A 80 -1.43 -10.21 -9.68
N ASP A 81 -1.19 -11.40 -9.12
CA ASP A 81 -1.44 -12.68 -9.79
C ASP A 81 -2.95 -12.94 -9.96
N GLN A 82 -3.77 -12.53 -8.98
CA GLN A 82 -5.23 -12.59 -9.07
C GLN A 82 -5.84 -11.62 -10.08
N GLU A 83 -5.17 -10.50 -10.39
CA GLU A 83 -5.63 -9.58 -11.45
C GLU A 83 -5.46 -10.15 -12.87
N PHE A 84 -4.67 -11.22 -13.06
CA PHE A 84 -4.32 -11.76 -14.39
C PHE A 84 -5.15 -12.98 -14.83
N ILE A 85 -6.15 -13.41 -14.05
CA ILE A 85 -7.01 -14.59 -14.32
C ILE A 85 -8.40 -14.22 -14.83
#